data_AF-A0A1J6L6U2-F1
#
_entry.id   AF-A0A1J6L6U2-F1
#
_cell.length_a   1.000
_cell.length_b   1.000
_cell.length_c   1.000
_cell.angle_alpha   90.00
_cell.angle_beta   90.00
_cell.angle_gamma   90.00
#
_symmetry.space_group_name_H-M   'P 1'
#
loop_
_entity.id
_entity.type
_entity.pdbx_description
1 polymer ?
#
loop_
_entity_poly.entity_id
_entity_poly.type
_entity_poly.pdbx_seq_one_letter_code
_entity_poly.pdbx_strand_id
1 'polypeptide(L)'
;MQMKSSFLPILFFSLLLVFSFPSLSHSVRCNPKDKKVLLKIKNDLRNPYHLASWDPNTDCCYWYVVKCDRKTNRINALTVFQANISGQIPAAVGDLPFLETLQFHHITNLTGTIPPTIAKLTNLKMLRLSFTNLSGPIPQFLSQLKNLFLLELNYNQFTGTIPSSLSELPNLLAIHLDRNKLTGQIPESFGNFRGQIPSLYLSHNSLTGPVPKSLGNLNFTTLDFSRNKLEGDVSFLFGKNKAIQIIDLSRNTLQFDISKVEFPESLTWLDLNHNRIFGRLPQGLKDLQLQNLNVSYNRLCGQIPQGGKLQSFDVYSYFHNKCLCGSPLPECK
;
A
#
# COMPACT_ATOMS: atom_id res chain seq x y z
N MET A 1 50.00 -81.49 44.98
CA MET A 1 48.66 -80.89 45.14
C MET A 1 48.76 -79.41 44.84
N GLN A 2 48.62 -79.02 43.57
CA GLN A 2 48.51 -77.63 43.10
C GLN A 2 48.07 -77.69 41.64
N MET A 3 46.80 -77.35 41.39
CA MET A 3 46.19 -77.30 40.07
C MET A 3 46.50 -75.97 39.40
N LYS A 4 46.93 -76.05 38.13
CA LYS A 4 47.22 -74.93 37.25
C LYS A 4 45.93 -74.37 36.63
N SER A 5 45.80 -73.05 36.71
CA SER A 5 45.41 -72.11 35.64
C SER A 5 44.36 -72.53 34.59
N SER A 6 43.21 -71.86 34.62
CA SER A 6 42.52 -71.40 33.40
C SER A 6 41.68 -70.15 33.70
N PHE A 7 42.23 -68.97 33.40
CA PHE A 7 41.45 -67.72 33.33
C PHE A 7 41.09 -67.47 31.86
N LEU A 8 39.80 -67.56 31.53
CA LEU A 8 39.23 -67.06 30.27
C LEU A 8 38.87 -65.57 30.44
N PRO A 9 39.26 -64.67 29.53
CA PRO A 9 38.68 -63.33 29.47
C PRO A 9 37.38 -63.39 28.65
N ILE A 10 36.24 -63.16 29.29
CA ILE A 10 34.97 -62.95 28.58
C ILE A 10 35.00 -61.52 28.03
N LEU A 11 35.28 -61.39 26.74
CA LEU A 11 35.09 -60.17 25.97
C LEU A 11 33.58 -59.86 25.88
N PHE A 12 33.12 -58.86 26.62
CA PHE A 12 31.84 -58.21 26.33
C PHE A 12 31.99 -57.41 25.03
N PHE A 13 31.57 -58.00 23.91
CA PHE A 13 31.29 -57.25 22.68
C PHE A 13 29.98 -56.48 22.90
N SER A 14 30.07 -55.24 23.35
CA SER A 14 28.95 -54.31 23.26
C SER A 14 28.73 -54.00 21.78
N LEU A 15 27.76 -54.69 21.19
CA LEU A 15 27.23 -54.36 19.88
C LEU A 15 26.56 -52.98 20.00
N LEU A 16 27.31 -51.92 19.72
CA LEU A 16 26.75 -50.59 19.46
C LEU A 16 25.89 -50.72 18.20
N LEU A 17 24.62 -51.06 18.38
CA LEU A 17 23.57 -50.78 17.43
C LEU A 17 23.52 -49.26 17.28
N VAL A 18 24.29 -48.74 16.33
CA VAL A 18 24.07 -47.42 15.78
C VAL A 18 22.71 -47.51 15.10
N PHE A 19 21.65 -47.21 15.85
CA PHE A 19 20.39 -46.78 15.26
C PHE A 19 20.73 -45.50 14.51
N SER A 20 21.09 -45.64 13.24
CA SER A 20 20.92 -44.58 12.26
C SER A 20 19.42 -44.29 12.27
N PHE A 21 18.99 -43.35 13.12
CA PHE A 21 17.72 -42.70 12.93
C PHE A 21 17.71 -42.27 11.46
N PRO A 22 16.77 -42.73 10.63
CA PRO A 22 16.60 -42.12 9.33
C PRO A 22 16.38 -40.65 9.64
N SER A 23 17.36 -39.81 9.28
CA SER A 23 17.17 -38.37 9.27
C SER A 23 15.82 -38.16 8.62
N LEU A 24 14.86 -37.55 9.34
CA LEU A 24 13.53 -37.27 8.82
C LEU A 24 13.76 -36.61 7.45
N SER A 25 13.61 -37.39 6.38
CA SER A 25 13.84 -36.95 5.03
C SER A 25 12.70 -35.98 4.78
N HIS A 26 12.95 -34.70 5.07
CA HIS A 26 12.04 -33.64 4.69
C HIS A 26 11.85 -33.84 3.18
N SER A 27 10.63 -34.19 2.78
CA SER A 27 10.31 -34.34 1.38
C SER A 27 10.72 -33.04 0.69
N VAL A 28 11.62 -33.11 -0.28
CA VAL A 28 12.08 -31.93 -0.99
C VAL A 28 10.90 -31.38 -1.78
N ARG A 29 10.33 -30.28 -1.29
CA ARG A 29 9.17 -29.60 -1.87
C ARG A 29 9.61 -28.55 -2.88
N CYS A 30 10.68 -27.82 -2.56
CA CYS A 30 11.14 -26.71 -3.38
C CYS A 30 11.35 -27.08 -4.85
N ASN A 31 10.68 -26.35 -5.75
CA ASN A 31 10.88 -26.51 -7.18
C ASN A 31 12.32 -26.10 -7.59
N PRO A 32 13.07 -26.95 -8.32
CA PRO A 32 14.45 -26.64 -8.70
C PRO A 32 14.63 -25.38 -9.54
N LYS A 33 13.65 -25.04 -10.40
CA LYS A 33 13.72 -23.83 -11.24
C LYS A 33 13.56 -22.58 -10.38
N ASP A 34 12.59 -22.57 -9.48
CA ASP A 34 12.37 -21.44 -8.58
C ASP A 34 13.57 -21.25 -7.63
N LYS A 35 14.15 -22.35 -7.12
CA LYS A 35 15.38 -22.31 -6.31
C LYS A 35 16.52 -21.60 -7.02
N LYS A 36 16.75 -21.95 -8.30
CA LYS A 36 17.79 -21.32 -9.13
C LYS A 36 17.54 -19.82 -9.31
N VAL A 37 16.28 -19.43 -9.50
CA VAL A 37 15.90 -18.02 -9.64
C VAL A 37 16.11 -17.26 -8.33
N LEU A 38 15.71 -17.82 -7.18
CA LEU A 38 15.96 -17.23 -5.88
C LEU A 38 17.47 -17.05 -5.61
N LEU A 39 18.29 -18.06 -5.87
CA LEU A 39 19.75 -17.92 -5.71
C LEU A 39 20.34 -16.84 -6.64
N LYS A 40 19.80 -16.68 -7.85
CA LYS A 40 20.16 -15.57 -8.74
C LYS A 40 19.74 -14.21 -8.16
N ILE A 41 18.53 -14.08 -7.63
CA ILE A 41 18.05 -12.85 -6.95
C ILE A 41 18.98 -12.49 -5.79
N LYS A 42 19.37 -13.47 -4.96
CA LYS A 42 20.31 -13.26 -3.85
C LYS A 42 21.67 -12.75 -4.34
N ASN A 43 22.19 -13.34 -5.41
CA ASN A 43 23.44 -12.89 -6.02
C ASN A 43 23.34 -11.47 -6.60
N ASP A 44 22.26 -11.17 -7.33
CA ASP A 44 22.00 -9.85 -7.93
C ASP A 44 21.89 -8.74 -6.85
N LEU A 45 21.43 -9.11 -5.65
CA LEU A 45 21.39 -8.24 -4.46
C LEU A 45 22.69 -8.24 -3.63
N ARG A 46 23.78 -8.80 -4.17
CA ARG A 46 25.11 -8.92 -3.54
C ARG A 46 25.11 -9.72 -2.24
N ASN A 47 24.38 -10.82 -2.21
CA ASN A 47 24.35 -11.80 -1.12
C ASN A 47 24.13 -11.16 0.28
N PRO A 48 23.06 -10.37 0.47
CA PRO A 48 22.85 -9.65 1.72
C PRO A 48 22.56 -10.61 2.86
N TYR A 49 22.99 -10.26 4.08
CA TYR A 49 22.76 -11.08 5.28
C TYR A 49 21.26 -11.36 5.53
N HIS A 50 20.37 -10.45 5.14
CA HIS A 50 18.92 -10.64 5.23
C HIS A 50 18.43 -11.88 4.46
N LEU A 51 19.17 -12.36 3.46
CA LEU A 51 18.91 -13.57 2.68
C LEU A 51 19.86 -14.72 3.05
N ALA A 52 20.44 -14.71 4.26
CA ALA A 52 21.38 -15.73 4.71
C ALA A 52 20.77 -17.15 4.72
N SER A 53 19.49 -17.28 5.07
CA SER A 53 18.76 -18.56 5.09
C SER A 53 18.63 -19.23 3.71
N TRP A 54 18.90 -18.51 2.61
CA TRP A 54 18.84 -19.04 1.26
C TRP A 54 20.10 -19.87 0.96
N ASP A 55 20.19 -21.01 1.62
CA ASP A 55 21.28 -21.99 1.51
C ASP A 55 20.93 -23.01 0.41
N PRO A 56 21.76 -23.19 -0.64
CA PRO A 56 21.52 -24.16 -1.70
C PRO A 56 21.34 -25.61 -1.21
N ASN A 57 21.74 -25.95 0.01
CA ASN A 57 21.59 -27.29 0.59
C ASN A 57 20.26 -27.50 1.34
N THR A 58 19.46 -26.44 1.54
CA THR A 58 18.17 -26.52 2.24
C THR A 58 16.99 -26.33 1.29
N ASP A 59 15.78 -26.70 1.75
CA ASP A 59 14.56 -26.56 0.96
C ASP A 59 14.06 -25.10 0.94
N CYS A 60 13.96 -24.51 -0.26
CA CYS A 60 13.61 -23.11 -0.42
C CYS A 60 12.21 -22.72 0.03
N CYS A 61 11.31 -23.69 0.24
CA CYS A 61 9.99 -23.44 0.80
C CYS A 61 10.02 -23.02 2.28
N TYR A 62 11.17 -23.16 2.95
CA TYR A 62 11.40 -22.74 4.33
C TYR A 62 12.36 -21.55 4.45
N TRP A 63 12.84 -21.02 3.33
CA TRP A 63 13.70 -19.86 3.33
C TRP A 63 12.94 -18.64 3.85
N TYR A 64 13.65 -17.82 4.65
CA TYR A 64 13.10 -16.56 5.13
C TYR A 64 12.65 -15.70 3.94
N VAL A 65 11.59 -14.91 4.14
CA VAL A 65 10.90 -14.05 3.14
C VAL A 65 10.28 -14.75 1.93
N VAL A 66 10.28 -16.09 1.86
CA VAL A 66 9.72 -16.87 0.76
C VAL A 66 8.55 -17.71 1.27
N LYS A 67 7.51 -17.89 0.43
CA LYS A 67 6.47 -18.91 0.64
C LYS A 67 6.27 -19.75 -0.62
N CYS A 68 5.99 -21.04 -0.39
CA CYS A 68 5.52 -21.95 -1.42
C CYS A 68 4.03 -22.19 -1.31
N ASP A 69 3.36 -22.30 -2.46
CA ASP A 69 2.02 -22.85 -2.51
C ASP A 69 2.02 -24.31 -2.02
N ARG A 70 1.03 -24.68 -1.21
CA ARG A 70 0.99 -26.00 -0.55
C ARG A 70 0.65 -27.14 -1.51
N LYS A 71 0.02 -26.85 -2.64
CA LYS A 71 -0.43 -27.86 -3.60
C LYS A 71 0.59 -28.08 -4.71
N THR A 72 1.12 -27.00 -5.26
CA THR A 72 2.02 -26.99 -6.42
C THR A 72 3.50 -26.95 -6.02
N ASN A 73 3.81 -26.61 -4.76
CA ASN A 73 5.16 -26.38 -4.25
C ASN A 73 5.98 -25.35 -5.06
N ARG A 74 5.30 -24.44 -5.75
CA ARG A 74 5.91 -23.30 -6.45
C ARG A 74 6.00 -22.10 -5.54
N ILE A 75 7.01 -21.26 -5.74
CA ILE A 75 7.13 -20.00 -4.99
C ILE A 75 5.97 -19.08 -5.36
N ASN A 76 5.15 -18.72 -4.38
CA ASN A 76 3.98 -17.87 -4.56
C ASN A 76 4.06 -16.56 -3.76
N ALA A 77 5.03 -16.40 -2.87
CA ALA A 77 5.32 -15.11 -2.24
C ALA A 77 6.82 -14.86 -2.08
N LEU A 78 7.24 -13.64 -2.39
CA LEU A 78 8.54 -13.07 -2.06
C LEU A 78 8.30 -11.75 -1.32
N THR A 79 8.55 -11.73 -0.01
CA THR A 79 8.20 -10.61 0.88
C THR A 79 9.40 -10.10 1.66
N VAL A 80 10.22 -9.28 1.03
CA VAL A 80 11.40 -8.65 1.64
C VAL A 80 10.97 -7.39 2.38
N PHE A 81 11.24 -7.31 3.69
CA PHE A 81 10.84 -6.17 4.52
C PHE A 81 11.92 -5.77 5.51
N GLN A 82 12.04 -4.47 5.81
CA GLN A 82 12.98 -3.92 6.79
C GLN A 82 14.40 -4.48 6.61
N ALA A 83 14.86 -4.52 5.36
CA ALA A 83 16.10 -5.16 4.99
C ALA A 83 17.18 -4.12 4.69
N ASN A 84 18.42 -4.36 5.15
CA ASN A 84 19.58 -3.59 4.73
C ASN A 84 20.11 -4.14 3.40
N ILE A 85 19.36 -3.92 2.33
CA ILE A 85 19.68 -4.36 0.97
C ILE A 85 19.91 -3.12 0.11
N SER A 86 20.97 -3.14 -0.69
CA SER A 86 21.32 -2.07 -1.61
C SER A 86 21.30 -2.59 -3.04
N GLY A 87 20.84 -1.76 -3.99
CA GLY A 87 20.80 -2.12 -5.41
C GLY A 87 19.46 -1.78 -6.04
N GLN A 88 19.04 -2.58 -7.02
CA GLN A 88 17.77 -2.45 -7.73
C GLN A 88 16.96 -3.73 -7.57
N ILE A 89 15.66 -3.68 -7.89
CA ILE A 89 14.84 -4.90 -7.98
C ILE A 89 15.43 -5.78 -9.09
N PRO A 90 15.91 -7.00 -8.80
CA PRO A 90 16.50 -7.85 -9.82
C PRO A 90 15.48 -8.25 -10.88
N ALA A 91 15.85 -8.16 -12.16
CA ALA A 91 14.97 -8.59 -13.26
C ALA A 91 14.55 -10.07 -13.13
N ALA A 92 15.38 -10.89 -12.49
CA ALA A 92 15.13 -12.29 -12.18
C ALA A 92 13.86 -12.54 -11.34
N VAL A 93 13.35 -11.54 -10.61
CA VAL A 93 12.05 -11.63 -9.92
C VAL A 93 10.93 -12.01 -10.89
N GLY A 94 10.98 -11.51 -12.14
CA GLY A 94 10.01 -11.85 -13.18
C GLY A 94 10.06 -13.31 -13.65
N ASP A 95 11.09 -14.07 -13.25
CA ASP A 95 11.24 -15.49 -13.59
C ASP A 95 10.68 -16.42 -12.48
N LEU A 96 9.90 -15.88 -11.53
CA LEU A 96 9.08 -16.62 -10.56
C LEU A 96 7.59 -16.53 -10.94
N PRO A 97 7.13 -17.26 -11.98
CA PRO A 97 5.82 -17.01 -12.62
C PRO A 97 4.58 -17.33 -11.77
N PHE A 98 4.75 -17.96 -10.61
CA PHE A 98 3.67 -18.34 -9.69
C PHE A 98 3.50 -17.34 -8.54
N LEU A 99 4.26 -16.23 -8.52
CA LEU A 99 4.11 -15.19 -7.52
C LEU A 99 2.69 -14.61 -7.52
N GLU A 100 2.05 -14.69 -6.36
CA GLU A 100 0.81 -13.99 -6.02
C GLU A 100 1.10 -12.74 -5.17
N THR A 101 2.17 -12.76 -4.38
CA THR A 101 2.62 -11.62 -3.56
C THR A 101 4.07 -11.28 -3.86
N LEU A 102 4.32 -10.03 -4.26
CA LEU A 102 5.65 -9.45 -4.37
C LEU A 102 5.73 -8.22 -3.48
N GLN A 103 6.62 -8.26 -2.49
CA GLN A 103 6.83 -7.16 -1.56
C GLN A 103 8.31 -6.83 -1.39
N PHE A 104 8.63 -5.54 -1.59
CA PHE A 104 9.86 -4.89 -1.13
C PHE A 104 9.43 -3.67 -0.30
N HIS A 105 9.62 -3.73 1.01
CA HIS A 105 9.06 -2.74 1.93
C HIS A 105 10.08 -2.25 2.97
N HIS A 106 10.21 -0.95 3.19
CA HIS A 106 11.21 -0.37 4.10
C HIS A 106 12.64 -0.83 3.76
N ILE A 107 13.07 -0.57 2.52
CA ILE A 107 14.43 -0.88 2.03
C ILE A 107 14.99 0.39 1.41
N THR A 108 15.63 1.21 2.25
CA THR A 108 16.02 2.59 1.92
C THR A 108 17.07 2.69 0.81
N ASN A 109 17.91 1.67 0.64
CA ASN A 109 18.94 1.65 -0.40
C ASN A 109 18.52 0.88 -1.67
N LEU A 110 17.23 0.52 -1.80
CA LEU A 110 16.67 -0.02 -3.03
C LEU A 110 16.27 1.11 -3.97
N THR A 111 16.88 1.14 -5.15
CA THR A 111 16.82 2.24 -6.13
C THR A 111 16.47 1.70 -7.53
N GLY A 112 16.53 2.55 -8.55
CA GLY A 112 16.23 2.18 -9.94
C GLY A 112 14.73 2.23 -10.24
N THR A 113 14.29 1.57 -11.31
CA THR A 113 12.90 1.56 -11.77
C THR A 113 12.23 0.22 -11.48
N ILE A 114 10.91 0.15 -11.63
CA ILE A 114 10.20 -1.14 -11.64
C ILE A 114 10.60 -1.89 -12.93
N PRO A 115 11.20 -3.09 -12.86
CA PRO A 115 11.68 -3.80 -14.03
C PRO A 115 10.51 -4.32 -14.90
N PRO A 116 10.56 -4.20 -16.24
CA PRO A 116 9.52 -4.70 -17.14
C PRO A 116 9.25 -6.19 -17.04
N THR A 117 10.20 -6.97 -16.54
CA THR A 117 10.02 -8.42 -16.34
C THR A 117 8.93 -8.75 -15.33
N ILE A 118 8.51 -7.81 -14.46
CA ILE A 118 7.35 -7.97 -13.58
C ILE A 118 6.05 -8.20 -14.38
N ALA A 119 5.96 -7.76 -15.63
CA ALA A 119 4.83 -8.06 -16.52
C ALA A 119 4.58 -9.57 -16.72
N LYS A 120 5.62 -10.41 -16.53
CA LYS A 120 5.49 -11.88 -16.62
C LYS A 120 4.75 -12.50 -15.43
N LEU A 121 4.57 -11.77 -14.33
CA LEU A 121 3.97 -12.26 -13.09
C LEU A 121 2.44 -12.21 -13.18
N THR A 122 1.85 -12.93 -14.13
CA THR A 122 0.41 -12.84 -14.44
C THR A 122 -0.50 -13.30 -13.30
N ASN A 123 0.03 -14.05 -12.33
CA ASN A 123 -0.69 -14.49 -11.12
C ASN A 123 -0.65 -13.46 -9.97
N LEU A 124 0.03 -12.33 -10.15
CA LEU A 124 0.27 -11.38 -9.08
C LEU A 124 -1.03 -10.72 -8.62
N LYS A 125 -1.29 -10.82 -7.31
CA LYS A 125 -2.47 -10.28 -6.62
C LYS A 125 -2.12 -9.06 -5.78
N MET A 126 -0.92 -9.07 -5.18
CA MET A 126 -0.41 -7.99 -4.35
C MET A 126 0.98 -7.57 -4.82
N LEU A 127 1.11 -6.30 -5.20
CA LEU A 127 2.39 -5.65 -5.47
C LEU A 127 2.59 -4.52 -4.46
N ARG A 128 3.56 -4.69 -3.55
CA ARG A 128 3.97 -3.66 -2.59
C ARG A 128 5.43 -3.32 -2.78
N LEU A 129 5.70 -2.15 -3.34
CA LEU A 129 7.02 -1.57 -3.48
C LEU A 129 7.00 -0.22 -2.76
N SER A 130 7.18 -0.22 -1.44
CA SER A 130 6.83 0.93 -0.59
C SER A 130 7.91 1.24 0.45
N PHE A 131 8.12 2.53 0.76
CA PHE A 131 9.22 3.00 1.59
C PHE A 131 10.58 2.55 1.05
N THR A 132 10.85 2.90 -0.21
CA THR A 132 12.15 2.66 -0.86
C THR A 132 12.57 3.91 -1.64
N ASN A 133 13.65 3.82 -2.42
CA ASN A 133 14.13 4.90 -3.29
C ASN A 133 13.95 4.57 -4.78
N LEU A 134 12.93 3.76 -5.11
CA LEU A 134 12.55 3.50 -6.50
C LEU A 134 12.11 4.80 -7.20
N SER A 135 12.42 4.91 -8.48
CA SER A 135 12.30 6.14 -9.28
C SER A 135 11.85 5.83 -10.70
N GLY A 136 11.81 6.86 -11.55
CA GLY A 136 11.29 6.77 -12.92
C GLY A 136 9.76 6.78 -12.96
N PRO A 137 9.15 6.51 -14.13
CA PRO A 137 7.70 6.51 -14.29
C PRO A 137 7.07 5.24 -13.70
N ILE A 138 5.81 5.36 -13.27
CA ILE A 138 4.97 4.18 -12.99
C ILE A 138 4.71 3.48 -14.34
N PRO A 139 5.09 2.20 -14.52
CA PRO A 139 4.98 1.56 -15.82
C PRO A 139 3.55 1.24 -16.25
N GLN A 140 3.24 1.46 -17.52
CA GLN A 140 1.93 1.13 -18.10
C GLN A 140 1.63 -0.39 -18.08
N PHE A 141 2.65 -1.25 -18.13
CA PHE A 141 2.46 -2.71 -18.14
C PHE A 141 1.79 -3.23 -16.87
N LEU A 142 1.74 -2.45 -15.78
CA LEU A 142 1.03 -2.86 -14.56
C LEU A 142 -0.44 -3.17 -14.84
N SER A 143 -1.05 -2.56 -15.88
CA SER A 143 -2.41 -2.89 -16.31
C SER A 143 -2.56 -4.31 -16.87
N GLN A 144 -1.47 -4.99 -17.24
CA GLN A 144 -1.47 -6.38 -17.71
C GLN A 144 -1.64 -7.39 -16.58
N LEU A 145 -1.40 -6.99 -15.33
CA LEU A 145 -1.46 -7.85 -14.16
C LEU A 145 -2.90 -7.97 -13.64
N LYS A 146 -3.77 -8.62 -14.42
CA LYS A 146 -5.24 -8.61 -14.23
C LYS A 146 -5.72 -9.19 -12.89
N ASN A 147 -4.87 -9.90 -12.16
CA ASN A 147 -5.20 -10.46 -10.84
C ASN A 147 -4.91 -9.49 -9.67
N LEU A 148 -4.31 -8.32 -9.93
CA LEU A 148 -4.00 -7.35 -8.88
C LEU A 148 -5.25 -6.84 -8.18
N PHE A 149 -5.27 -7.00 -6.86
CA PHE A 149 -6.22 -6.33 -5.97
C PHE A 149 -5.58 -5.22 -5.13
N LEU A 150 -4.26 -5.29 -4.88
CA LEU A 150 -3.53 -4.29 -4.10
C LEU A 150 -2.28 -3.82 -4.86
N LEU A 151 -2.22 -2.52 -5.12
CA LEU A 151 -1.07 -1.83 -5.69
C LEU A 151 -0.58 -0.73 -4.74
N GLU A 152 0.57 -0.97 -4.10
CA GLU A 152 1.21 0.00 -3.22
C GLU A 152 2.59 0.39 -3.76
N LEU A 153 2.71 1.65 -4.19
CA LEU A 153 3.92 2.27 -4.73
C LEU A 153 4.30 3.54 -3.94
N ASN A 154 3.76 3.70 -2.74
CA ASN A 154 3.90 4.90 -1.93
C ASN A 154 5.24 5.03 -1.23
N TYR A 155 5.61 6.25 -0.83
CA TYR A 155 6.92 6.58 -0.23
C TYR A 155 8.09 6.12 -1.12
N ASN A 156 8.12 6.61 -2.36
CA ASN A 156 9.20 6.41 -3.32
C ASN A 156 9.55 7.74 -4.01
N GLN A 157 10.27 7.66 -5.13
CA GLN A 157 10.69 8.77 -5.97
C GLN A 157 10.07 8.66 -7.38
N PHE A 158 8.90 8.04 -7.54
CA PHE A 158 8.25 7.90 -8.85
C PHE A 158 7.88 9.28 -9.43
N THR A 159 8.07 9.43 -10.74
CA THR A 159 7.92 10.69 -11.49
C THR A 159 6.96 10.50 -12.67
N GLY A 160 6.67 11.58 -13.41
CA GLY A 160 5.78 11.52 -14.57
C GLY A 160 4.30 11.47 -14.17
N THR A 161 3.46 11.04 -15.11
CA THR A 161 1.99 10.99 -14.93
C THR A 161 1.51 9.65 -14.39
N ILE A 162 0.35 9.65 -13.73
CA ILE A 162 -0.34 8.41 -13.35
C ILE A 162 -0.82 7.71 -14.63
N PRO A 163 -0.50 6.41 -14.86
CA PRO A 163 -0.98 5.69 -16.04
C PRO A 163 -2.51 5.51 -16.00
N SER A 164 -3.20 6.02 -17.02
CA SER A 164 -4.65 5.87 -17.17
C SER A 164 -5.08 4.40 -17.26
N SER A 165 -4.20 3.52 -17.79
CA SER A 165 -4.45 2.09 -17.95
C SER A 165 -4.64 1.34 -16.62
N LEU A 166 -4.28 1.93 -15.48
CA LEU A 166 -4.58 1.35 -14.17
C LEU A 166 -6.09 1.17 -13.94
N SER A 167 -6.93 1.95 -14.63
CA SER A 167 -8.39 1.80 -14.56
C SER A 167 -8.93 0.52 -15.19
N GLU A 168 -8.12 -0.16 -16.02
CA GLU A 168 -8.49 -1.40 -16.70
C GLU A 168 -8.32 -2.65 -15.84
N LEU A 169 -7.77 -2.52 -14.64
CA LEU A 169 -7.57 -3.64 -13.73
C LEU A 169 -8.90 -4.04 -13.08
N PRO A 170 -9.38 -5.28 -13.30
CA PRO A 170 -10.75 -5.66 -12.93
C PRO A 170 -10.93 -5.98 -11.44
N ASN A 171 -9.84 -6.22 -10.71
CA ASN A 171 -9.89 -6.73 -9.34
C ASN A 171 -9.33 -5.75 -8.29
N LEU A 172 -8.93 -4.54 -8.69
CA LEU A 172 -8.33 -3.57 -7.76
C LEU A 172 -9.30 -3.19 -6.64
N LEU A 173 -8.76 -3.15 -5.42
CA LEU A 173 -9.44 -2.69 -4.21
C LEU A 173 -8.74 -1.46 -3.61
N ALA A 174 -7.43 -1.34 -3.76
CA ALA A 174 -6.70 -0.19 -3.26
C ALA A 174 -5.51 0.17 -4.15
N ILE A 175 -5.32 1.48 -4.31
CA ILE A 175 -4.17 2.08 -4.98
C ILE A 175 -3.52 3.09 -4.03
N HIS A 176 -2.25 2.88 -3.71
CA HIS A 176 -1.43 3.81 -2.93
C HIS A 176 -0.28 4.34 -3.79
N LEU A 177 -0.40 5.60 -4.22
CA LEU A 177 0.63 6.33 -4.96
C LEU A 177 1.13 7.56 -4.18
N ASP A 178 0.72 7.69 -2.92
CA ASP A 178 1.08 8.81 -2.06
C ASP A 178 2.60 8.93 -1.85
N ARG A 179 3.06 10.16 -1.60
CA ARG A 179 4.47 10.49 -1.30
C ARG A 179 5.43 10.01 -2.39
N ASN A 180 5.21 10.58 -3.57
CA ASN A 180 6.07 10.45 -4.74
C ASN A 180 6.31 11.83 -5.35
N LYS A 181 6.83 11.87 -6.58
CA LYS A 181 7.02 13.09 -7.38
C LYS A 181 6.13 13.06 -8.63
N LEU A 182 4.93 12.49 -8.51
CA LEU A 182 3.99 12.38 -9.63
C LEU A 182 3.47 13.76 -10.01
N THR A 183 3.24 13.95 -11.31
CA THR A 183 2.86 15.22 -11.95
C THR A 183 1.70 15.00 -12.91
N GLY A 184 1.15 16.08 -13.46
CA GLY A 184 0.02 16.02 -14.39
C GLY A 184 -1.32 15.82 -13.67
N GLN A 185 -2.34 15.43 -14.43
CA GLN A 185 -3.71 15.31 -13.94
C GLN A 185 -4.01 13.92 -13.39
N ILE A 186 -5.03 13.83 -12.53
CA ILE A 186 -5.67 12.54 -12.22
C ILE A 186 -6.39 12.09 -13.51
N PRO A 187 -6.15 10.87 -14.03
CA PRO A 187 -6.74 10.44 -15.29
C PRO A 187 -8.27 10.40 -15.23
N GLU A 188 -8.96 10.92 -16.26
CA GLU A 188 -10.43 10.83 -16.36
C GLU A 188 -10.92 9.37 -16.36
N SER A 189 -10.09 8.43 -16.83
CA SER A 189 -10.40 7.00 -16.81
C SER A 189 -10.59 6.42 -15.40
N PHE A 190 -10.10 7.10 -14.35
CA PHE A 190 -10.26 6.66 -12.96
C PHE A 190 -11.72 6.76 -12.48
N GLY A 191 -12.59 7.49 -13.16
CA GLY A 191 -14.03 7.40 -12.88
C GLY A 191 -14.70 6.13 -13.41
N ASN A 192 -13.98 5.33 -14.20
CA ASN A 192 -14.46 4.12 -14.87
C ASN A 192 -13.60 2.90 -14.52
N PHE A 193 -13.17 2.79 -13.25
CA PHE A 193 -12.50 1.59 -12.77
C PHE A 193 -13.36 0.35 -13.05
N ARG A 194 -12.75 -0.69 -13.61
CA ARG A 194 -13.43 -1.98 -13.82
C ARG A 194 -13.66 -2.74 -12.51
N GLY A 195 -12.77 -2.57 -11.54
CA GLY A 195 -12.92 -3.07 -10.18
C GLY A 195 -13.64 -2.08 -9.27
N GLN A 196 -14.09 -2.56 -8.10
CA GLN A 196 -14.63 -1.71 -7.04
C GLN A 196 -13.47 -1.23 -6.16
N ILE A 197 -13.04 0.02 -6.35
CA ILE A 197 -11.91 0.59 -5.59
C ILE A 197 -12.44 1.40 -4.40
N PRO A 198 -12.52 0.83 -3.18
CA PRO A 198 -12.88 1.58 -1.99
C PRO A 198 -11.84 2.63 -1.59
N SER A 199 -10.56 2.46 -1.93
CA SER A 199 -9.49 3.33 -1.41
C SER A 199 -8.51 3.82 -2.47
N LEU A 200 -8.31 5.15 -2.53
CA LEU A 200 -7.38 5.79 -3.44
C LEU A 200 -6.56 6.87 -2.72
N TYR A 201 -5.24 6.64 -2.62
CA TYR A 201 -4.30 7.54 -1.96
C TYR A 201 -3.33 8.13 -2.98
N LEU A 202 -3.39 9.45 -3.16
CA LEU A 202 -2.58 10.21 -4.12
C LEU A 202 -1.82 11.37 -3.45
N SER A 203 -1.85 11.44 -2.12
CA SER A 203 -1.35 12.61 -1.39
C SER A 203 0.14 12.83 -1.51
N HIS A 204 0.60 14.04 -1.19
CA HIS A 204 2.03 14.40 -1.23
C HIS A 204 2.68 14.11 -2.60
N ASN A 205 2.08 14.65 -3.66
CA ASN A 205 2.61 14.63 -5.01
C ASN A 205 2.60 16.06 -5.59
N SER A 206 2.77 16.19 -6.90
CA SER A 206 2.64 17.46 -7.63
C SER A 206 1.54 17.38 -8.69
N LEU A 207 0.43 16.69 -8.38
CA LEU A 207 -0.72 16.57 -9.27
C LEU A 207 -1.42 17.92 -9.43
N THR A 208 -1.88 18.22 -10.63
CA THR A 208 -2.44 19.51 -11.05
C THR A 208 -3.80 19.33 -11.73
N GLY A 209 -4.53 20.42 -11.91
CA GLY A 209 -5.80 20.42 -12.64
C GLY A 209 -6.98 19.94 -11.78
N PRO A 210 -8.17 19.84 -12.38
CA PRO A 210 -9.38 19.45 -11.67
C PRO A 210 -9.39 17.97 -11.30
N VAL A 211 -10.12 17.64 -10.24
CA VAL A 211 -10.51 16.25 -9.97
C VAL A 211 -11.53 15.81 -11.02
N PRO A 212 -11.36 14.67 -11.71
CA PRO A 212 -12.32 14.14 -12.67
C PRO A 212 -13.73 14.01 -12.08
N LYS A 213 -14.72 14.61 -12.73
CA LYS A 213 -16.13 14.52 -12.28
C LYS A 213 -16.64 13.08 -12.27
N SER A 214 -16.12 12.25 -13.18
CA SER A 214 -16.44 10.83 -13.27
C SER A 214 -16.08 10.03 -12.00
N LEU A 215 -15.16 10.52 -11.14
CA LEU A 215 -14.93 9.91 -9.82
C LEU A 215 -16.18 9.99 -8.93
N GLY A 216 -17.04 10.98 -9.16
CA GLY A 216 -18.36 11.08 -8.52
C GLY A 216 -19.32 9.94 -8.89
N ASN A 217 -19.02 9.08 -9.86
CA ASN A 217 -19.83 7.89 -10.16
C ASN A 217 -19.48 6.70 -9.27
N LEU A 218 -18.36 6.77 -8.55
CA LEU A 218 -17.86 5.67 -7.72
C LEU A 218 -18.19 5.91 -6.24
N ASN A 219 -18.17 4.82 -5.47
CA ASN A 219 -18.38 4.83 -4.03
C ASN A 219 -17.09 4.43 -3.33
N PHE A 220 -16.30 5.43 -2.98
CA PHE A 220 -15.08 5.27 -2.17
C PHE A 220 -15.43 5.17 -0.70
N THR A 221 -14.65 4.41 0.05
CA THR A 221 -14.57 4.45 1.52
C THR A 221 -13.52 5.46 1.97
N THR A 222 -12.39 5.56 1.27
CA THR A 222 -11.30 6.48 1.61
C THR A 222 -10.71 7.16 0.39
N LEU A 223 -10.59 8.49 0.46
CA LEU A 223 -9.85 9.31 -0.50
C LEU A 223 -8.84 10.19 0.25
N ASP A 224 -7.58 10.13 -0.13
CA ASP A 224 -6.57 11.08 0.33
C ASP A 224 -5.83 11.67 -0.87
N PHE A 225 -6.23 12.89 -1.25
CA PHE A 225 -5.61 13.66 -2.33
C PHE A 225 -4.83 14.88 -1.79
N SER A 226 -4.58 14.90 -0.47
CA SER A 226 -3.97 16.04 0.19
C SER A 226 -2.57 16.39 -0.34
N ARG A 227 -2.14 17.64 -0.16
CA ARG A 227 -0.78 18.10 -0.52
C ARG A 227 -0.46 17.84 -1.99
N ASN A 228 -1.29 18.39 -2.85
CA ASN A 228 -1.10 18.47 -4.30
C ASN A 228 -1.37 19.91 -4.76
N LYS A 229 -1.57 20.11 -6.07
CA LYS A 229 -1.96 21.40 -6.68
C LYS A 229 -3.31 21.25 -7.40
N LEU A 230 -4.21 20.44 -6.84
CA LEU A 230 -5.54 20.19 -7.41
C LEU A 230 -6.40 21.45 -7.28
N GLU A 231 -7.26 21.67 -8.27
CA GLU A 231 -8.10 22.87 -8.35
C GLU A 231 -9.56 22.53 -8.67
N GLY A 232 -10.42 23.55 -8.67
CA GLY A 232 -11.81 23.41 -9.04
C GLY A 232 -12.69 22.78 -7.96
N ASP A 233 -13.81 22.22 -8.42
CA ASP A 233 -14.88 21.68 -7.59
C ASP A 233 -14.69 20.19 -7.32
N VAL A 234 -15.06 19.76 -6.11
CA VAL A 234 -15.05 18.37 -5.63
C VAL A 234 -16.35 18.00 -4.92
N SER A 235 -17.38 18.85 -4.99
CA SER A 235 -18.69 18.63 -4.38
C SER A 235 -19.33 17.30 -4.79
N PHE A 236 -19.07 16.84 -6.02
CA PHE A 236 -19.54 15.57 -6.56
C PHE A 236 -18.92 14.31 -5.90
N LEU A 237 -17.87 14.46 -5.08
CA LEU A 237 -17.33 13.36 -4.28
C LEU A 237 -18.19 13.05 -3.05
N PHE A 238 -19.10 13.95 -2.70
CA PHE A 238 -20.00 13.87 -1.57
C PHE A 238 -21.43 13.51 -2.02
N GLY A 239 -22.33 13.35 -1.05
CA GLY A 239 -23.74 12.99 -1.25
C GLY A 239 -24.21 11.95 -0.24
N LYS A 240 -25.49 11.99 0.16
CA LYS A 240 -26.07 11.04 1.12
C LYS A 240 -25.96 9.56 0.70
N ASN A 241 -25.93 9.31 -0.61
CA ASN A 241 -25.80 7.98 -1.20
C ASN A 241 -24.35 7.47 -1.31
N LYS A 242 -23.36 8.25 -0.81
CA LYS A 242 -21.94 7.86 -0.82
C LYS A 242 -21.58 7.01 0.39
N ALA A 243 -20.51 6.23 0.24
CA ALA A 243 -19.98 5.35 1.28
C ALA A 243 -18.69 5.89 1.94
N ILE A 244 -18.33 7.15 1.68
CA ILE A 244 -17.04 7.70 2.08
C ILE A 244 -16.98 7.95 3.58
N GLN A 245 -15.98 7.35 4.22
CA GLN A 245 -15.72 7.45 5.64
C GLN A 245 -14.60 8.44 5.93
N ILE A 246 -13.56 8.44 5.09
CA ILE A 246 -12.37 9.27 5.24
C ILE A 246 -12.14 10.04 3.94
N ILE A 247 -12.09 11.37 4.06
CA ILE A 247 -11.69 12.23 2.95
C ILE A 247 -10.73 13.31 3.43
N ASP A 248 -9.52 13.30 2.88
CA ASP A 248 -8.51 14.33 3.07
C ASP A 248 -8.16 14.97 1.72
N LEU A 249 -8.57 16.23 1.56
CA LEU A 249 -8.29 17.06 0.40
C LEU A 249 -7.44 18.27 0.78
N SER A 250 -6.84 18.26 1.97
CA SER A 250 -6.13 19.39 2.53
C SER A 250 -4.93 19.81 1.67
N ARG A 251 -4.54 21.08 1.76
CA ARG A 251 -3.35 21.63 1.08
C ARG A 251 -3.39 21.40 -0.43
N ASN A 252 -4.44 21.92 -1.04
CA ASN A 252 -4.63 22.01 -2.49
C ASN A 252 -5.04 23.47 -2.84
N THR A 253 -5.60 23.67 -4.02
CA THR A 253 -6.16 24.97 -4.48
C THR A 253 -7.64 24.86 -4.81
N LEU A 254 -8.35 23.91 -4.18
CA LEU A 254 -9.76 23.62 -4.44
C LEU A 254 -10.64 24.84 -4.14
N GLN A 255 -11.65 25.07 -4.98
CA GLN A 255 -12.52 26.22 -4.89
C GLN A 255 -13.94 25.84 -5.33
N PHE A 256 -14.84 25.73 -4.36
CA PHE A 256 -16.27 25.50 -4.57
C PHE A 256 -17.07 26.02 -3.39
N ASP A 257 -18.39 26.16 -3.60
CA ASP A 257 -19.33 26.52 -2.55
C ASP A 257 -19.73 25.26 -1.77
N ILE A 258 -19.32 25.17 -0.51
CA ILE A 258 -19.66 24.02 0.32
C ILE A 258 -21.11 24.05 0.81
N SER A 259 -21.81 25.19 0.73
CA SER A 259 -23.10 25.42 1.42
C SER A 259 -24.20 24.42 1.09
N LYS A 260 -24.17 23.84 -0.12
CA LYS A 260 -25.17 22.89 -0.62
C LYS A 260 -24.68 21.44 -0.61
N VAL A 261 -23.47 21.17 -0.13
CA VAL A 261 -22.92 19.82 -0.07
C VAL A 261 -23.67 19.03 1.00
N GLU A 262 -24.24 17.90 0.59
CA GLU A 262 -24.74 16.90 1.51
C GLU A 262 -23.66 15.86 1.79
N PHE A 263 -23.49 15.47 3.05
CA PHE A 263 -22.51 14.47 3.46
C PHE A 263 -23.20 13.13 3.75
N PRO A 264 -22.55 12.00 3.47
CA PRO A 264 -23.06 10.70 3.87
C PRO A 264 -22.91 10.48 5.37
N GLU A 265 -23.84 9.73 5.97
CA GLU A 265 -23.81 9.39 7.40
C GLU A 265 -22.56 8.59 7.82
N SER A 266 -21.92 7.92 6.86
CA SER A 266 -20.69 7.15 7.07
C SER A 266 -19.44 8.00 7.28
N LEU A 267 -19.49 9.31 7.00
CA LEU A 267 -18.33 10.19 7.07
C LEU A 267 -17.88 10.41 8.52
N THR A 268 -16.64 10.02 8.83
CA THR A 268 -16.02 10.15 10.16
C THR A 268 -14.78 11.05 10.14
N TRP A 269 -14.12 11.24 9.00
CA TRP A 269 -12.93 12.08 8.87
C TRP A 269 -13.07 13.01 7.68
N LEU A 270 -13.11 14.33 7.95
CA LEU A 270 -13.18 15.37 6.93
C LEU A 270 -12.05 16.38 7.13
N ASP A 271 -11.06 16.35 6.24
CA ASP A 271 -10.00 17.36 6.21
C ASP A 271 -9.99 18.11 4.87
N LEU A 272 -10.28 19.40 4.93
CA LEU A 272 -10.35 20.34 3.82
C LEU A 272 -9.39 21.52 3.99
N ASN A 273 -8.50 21.47 5.00
CA ASN A 273 -7.70 22.63 5.39
C ASN A 273 -6.78 23.15 4.27
N HIS A 274 -6.42 24.43 4.28
CA HIS A 274 -5.55 25.06 3.27
C HIS A 274 -6.05 24.85 1.83
N ASN A 275 -7.22 25.43 1.53
CA ASN A 275 -7.81 25.48 0.20
C ASN A 275 -8.42 26.88 -0.05
N ARG A 276 -9.26 27.04 -1.07
CA ARG A 276 -10.01 28.27 -1.38
C ARG A 276 -11.53 28.05 -1.32
N ILE A 277 -11.97 27.08 -0.53
CA ILE A 277 -13.39 26.69 -0.39
C ILE A 277 -14.15 27.83 0.27
N PHE A 278 -15.33 28.14 -0.22
CA PHE A 278 -16.16 29.26 0.25
C PHE A 278 -17.58 28.79 0.57
N GLY A 279 -18.41 29.73 1.05
CA GLY A 279 -19.77 29.43 1.47
C GLY A 279 -19.89 29.24 2.98
N ARG A 280 -21.05 28.74 3.42
CA ARG A 280 -21.38 28.42 4.81
C ARG A 280 -21.17 26.94 5.06
N LEU A 281 -20.73 26.57 6.25
CA LEU A 281 -20.70 25.15 6.65
C LEU A 281 -22.13 24.57 6.62
N PRO A 282 -22.39 23.46 5.91
CA PRO A 282 -23.73 22.87 5.81
C PRO A 282 -24.26 22.41 7.16
N GLN A 283 -25.56 22.59 7.39
CA GLN A 283 -26.21 22.20 8.64
C GLN A 283 -26.09 20.70 8.92
N GLY A 284 -26.09 19.86 7.88
CA GLY A 284 -25.98 18.39 8.03
C GLY A 284 -24.66 17.91 8.66
N LEU A 285 -23.62 18.74 8.73
CA LEU A 285 -22.38 18.38 9.43
C LEU A 285 -22.59 18.10 10.92
N LYS A 286 -23.61 18.71 11.54
CA LYS A 286 -23.92 18.49 12.96
C LYS A 286 -24.50 17.10 13.24
N ASP A 287 -25.03 16.43 12.21
CA ASP A 287 -25.68 15.13 12.35
C ASP A 287 -24.67 13.97 12.24
N LEU A 288 -23.42 14.27 11.82
CA LEU A 288 -22.36 13.29 11.62
C LEU A 288 -21.60 12.97 12.90
N GLN A 289 -21.16 11.72 13.02
CA GLN A 289 -20.28 11.26 14.11
C GLN A 289 -18.79 11.44 13.74
N LEU A 290 -18.41 12.68 13.43
CA LEU A 290 -17.03 13.01 13.04
C LEU A 290 -16.05 12.74 14.19
N GLN A 291 -14.96 12.04 13.85
CA GLN A 291 -13.78 11.84 14.68
C GLN A 291 -12.71 12.90 14.39
N ASN A 292 -12.68 13.41 13.15
CA ASN A 292 -11.80 14.49 12.74
C ASN A 292 -12.53 15.47 11.83
N LEU A 293 -12.32 16.76 12.08
CA LEU A 293 -12.77 17.85 11.24
C LEU A 293 -11.66 18.90 11.17
N ASN A 294 -11.28 19.30 9.96
CA ASN A 294 -10.45 20.49 9.78
C ASN A 294 -10.83 21.23 8.50
N VAL A 295 -11.33 22.45 8.66
CA VAL A 295 -11.74 23.34 7.57
C VAL A 295 -10.99 24.67 7.61
N SER A 296 -9.92 24.75 8.39
CA SER A 296 -9.09 25.95 8.55
C SER A 296 -8.42 26.39 7.25
N TYR A 297 -7.98 27.65 7.20
CA TYR A 297 -7.31 28.22 6.01
C TYR A 297 -8.13 28.05 4.73
N ASN A 298 -9.37 28.53 4.77
CA ASN A 298 -10.30 28.57 3.64
C ASN A 298 -10.95 29.95 3.57
N ARG A 299 -12.01 30.10 2.75
CA ARG A 299 -12.78 31.33 2.57
C ARG A 299 -14.21 31.19 3.09
N LEU A 300 -14.42 30.34 4.10
CA LEU A 300 -15.73 30.07 4.68
C LEU A 300 -16.24 31.27 5.49
N CYS A 301 -17.57 31.37 5.58
CA CYS A 301 -18.23 32.47 6.27
C CYS A 301 -19.54 32.01 6.93
N GLY A 302 -20.00 32.76 7.93
CA GLY A 302 -21.26 32.52 8.62
C GLY A 302 -21.09 31.71 9.90
N GLN A 303 -22.21 31.47 10.58
CA GLN A 303 -22.21 30.77 11.85
C GLN A 303 -21.85 29.29 11.68
N ILE A 304 -20.98 28.77 12.54
CA ILE A 304 -20.72 27.33 12.67
C ILE A 304 -22.01 26.65 13.16
N PRO A 305 -22.53 25.62 12.47
CA PRO A 305 -23.72 24.90 12.91
C PRO A 305 -23.57 24.41 14.35
N GLN A 306 -24.62 24.61 15.16
CA GLN A 306 -24.64 24.19 16.56
C GLN A 306 -25.23 22.79 16.67
N GLY A 307 -24.50 21.88 17.31
CA GLY A 307 -24.92 20.49 17.53
C GLY A 307 -23.87 19.46 17.14
N GLY A 308 -24.12 18.21 17.56
CA GLY A 308 -23.25 17.08 17.28
C GLY A 308 -21.85 17.24 17.88
N LYS A 309 -20.84 16.92 17.08
CA LYS A 309 -19.42 16.99 17.46
C LYS A 309 -18.76 18.34 17.13
N LEU A 310 -19.44 19.26 16.44
CA LEU A 310 -18.80 20.47 15.89
C LEU A 310 -18.17 21.37 16.96
N GLN A 311 -18.83 21.55 18.09
CA GLN A 311 -18.31 22.34 19.22
C GLN A 311 -17.25 21.60 20.06
N SER A 312 -17.05 20.30 19.84
CA SER A 312 -16.00 19.53 20.54
C SER A 312 -14.63 19.64 19.87
N PHE A 313 -14.58 20.07 18.60
CA PHE A 313 -13.33 20.32 17.91
C PHE A 313 -12.73 21.65 18.33
N ASP A 314 -11.40 21.67 18.40
CA ASP A 314 -10.64 22.86 18.79
C ASP A 314 -10.79 24.01 17.78
N VAL A 315 -10.59 25.25 18.24
CA VAL A 315 -10.60 26.50 17.46
C VAL A 315 -9.75 26.41 16.17
N TYR A 316 -8.64 25.67 16.19
CA TYR A 316 -7.74 25.48 15.04
C TYR A 316 -8.37 24.64 13.91
N SER A 317 -9.50 23.98 14.15
CA SER A 317 -10.26 23.29 13.10
C SER A 317 -10.99 24.29 12.19
N TYR A 318 -11.20 25.52 12.65
CA TYR A 318 -12.02 26.54 11.98
C TYR A 318 -11.28 27.84 11.67
N PHE A 319 -10.16 28.10 12.35
CA PHE A 319 -9.42 29.36 12.24
C PHE A 319 -8.93 29.67 10.81
N HIS A 320 -8.59 30.95 10.57
CA HIS A 320 -8.19 31.47 9.25
C HIS A 320 -9.22 31.21 8.13
N ASN A 321 -10.49 31.40 8.45
CA ASN A 321 -11.56 31.53 7.46
C ASN A 321 -11.98 32.99 7.29
N LYS A 322 -12.74 33.28 6.23
CA LYS A 322 -13.11 34.66 5.86
C LYS A 322 -13.95 35.35 6.94
N CYS A 323 -14.98 34.67 7.45
CA CYS A 323 -15.90 35.22 8.45
C CYS A 323 -16.72 34.13 9.15
N LEU A 324 -16.08 33.01 9.53
CA LEU A 324 -16.73 32.05 10.42
C LEU A 324 -16.87 32.63 11.84
N CYS A 325 -17.99 32.35 12.49
CA CYS A 325 -18.30 32.81 13.85
C CYS A 325 -19.18 31.80 14.60
N GLY A 326 -19.38 32.01 15.90
CA GLY A 326 -20.09 31.09 16.79
C GLY A 326 -19.20 29.96 17.30
N SER A 327 -19.56 29.40 18.46
CA SER A 327 -18.74 28.41 19.18
C SER A 327 -18.26 27.27 18.25
N PRO A 328 -16.94 26.93 18.27
CA PRO A 328 -15.92 27.35 19.24
C PRO A 328 -15.20 28.68 18.92
N LEU A 329 -15.59 29.40 17.86
CA LEU A 329 -15.11 30.74 17.56
C LEU A 329 -15.87 31.80 18.38
N PRO A 330 -15.41 33.06 18.41
CA PRO A 330 -16.18 34.17 18.98
C PRO A 330 -17.58 34.30 18.37
N GLU A 331 -18.52 34.84 19.12
CA GLU A 331 -19.92 35.02 18.71
C GLU A 331 -20.06 35.82 17.40
N CYS A 332 -21.12 35.53 16.65
CA CYS A 332 -21.44 36.27 15.43
C CYS A 332 -21.87 37.70 15.78
N LYS A 333 -21.31 38.67 15.05
CA LYS A 333 -21.66 40.10 15.18
C LYS A 333 -22.87 40.48 14.36
#